data_AF-A0A518H1J0-F1
#
_entry.id   AF-A0A518H1J0-F1
#
_cell.length_a   1.000
_cell.length_b   1.000
_cell.length_c   1.000
_cell.angle_alpha   90.00
_cell.angle_beta   90.00
_cell.angle_gamma   90.00
#
_symmetry.space_group_name_H-M   'P 1'
#
loop_
_entity.id
_entity.type
_entity.pdbx_description
1 polymer ?
#
loop_
_entity_poly.entity_id
_entity_poly.type
_entity_poly.pdbx_seq_one_letter_code
_entity_poly.pdbx_strand_id
1 'polypeptide(L)'
;MAACDEGDATREQVAARFSVSVSWIRKLMRQRRETGSIAPRPHGGGRAPAFDPGAAGRLREAVRADDDATLEGLARVAGVSCCPSAVHRTLVRLGITRNKSRGGRPSRTGPS
;
A
#
# COMPACT_ATOMS: atom_id res chain seq x y z
N MET A 1 12.65 10.30 29.67
CA MET A 1 13.19 11.64 29.38
C MET A 1 12.73 12.65 30.44
N ALA A 2 12.86 12.32 31.72
CA ALA A 2 12.59 13.28 32.81
C ALA A 2 13.75 14.29 32.93
N ALA A 3 14.99 13.83 32.74
CA ALA A 3 16.20 14.64 32.83
C ALA A 3 16.29 15.87 31.90
N CYS A 4 15.56 15.88 30.77
CA CYS A 4 15.47 17.08 29.91
C CYS A 4 14.33 18.02 30.29
N ASP A 5 13.28 17.50 30.95
CA ASP A 5 12.10 18.27 31.33
C ASP A 5 12.34 18.99 32.67
N GLU A 6 13.13 18.40 33.57
CA GLU A 6 13.48 18.94 34.89
C GLU A 6 14.60 20.00 34.84
N GLY A 7 15.21 20.24 33.67
CA GLY A 7 16.32 21.20 33.53
C GLY A 7 17.68 20.68 34.01
N ASP A 8 17.75 19.43 34.51
CA ASP A 8 18.93 18.83 35.13
C ASP A 8 20.04 18.40 34.17
N ALA A 9 19.77 18.30 32.86
CA ALA A 9 20.79 17.95 31.88
C ALA A 9 20.59 18.68 30.54
N THR A 10 21.68 19.19 29.96
CA THR A 10 21.68 19.76 28.62
C THR A 10 21.40 18.69 27.56
N ARG A 11 20.94 19.11 26.39
CA ARG A 11 20.62 18.19 25.28
C ARG A 11 21.87 17.43 24.81
N GLU A 12 23.02 18.06 24.90
CA GLU A 12 24.35 17.52 24.60
C GLU A 12 24.74 16.42 25.60
N GLN A 13 24.52 16.65 26.90
CA GLN A 13 24.78 15.65 27.94
C GLN A 13 23.88 14.43 27.78
N VAL A 14 22.60 14.65 27.47
CA VAL A 14 21.66 13.55 27.22
C VAL A 14 22.00 12.79 25.94
N ALA A 15 22.37 13.49 24.87
CA ALA A 15 22.83 12.87 23.64
C ALA A 15 24.07 11.99 23.87
N ALA A 16 25.07 12.49 24.61
CA ALA A 16 26.26 11.74 24.97
C ALA A 16 25.93 10.50 25.82
N ARG A 17 25.10 10.66 26.87
CA ARG A 17 24.69 9.58 27.77
C ARG A 17 24.03 8.41 27.06
N PHE A 18 23.21 8.70 26.04
CA PHE A 18 22.51 7.68 25.26
C PHE A 18 23.22 7.34 23.93
N SER A 19 24.39 7.93 23.66
CA SER A 19 25.16 7.76 22.41
C SER A 19 24.31 8.01 21.14
N VAL A 20 23.47 9.03 21.21
CA VAL A 20 22.60 9.47 20.09
C VAL A 20 22.98 10.87 19.65
N SER A 21 22.48 11.30 18.50
CA SER A 21 22.70 12.68 18.05
C SER A 21 21.82 13.67 18.82
N VAL A 22 22.33 14.89 19.01
CA VAL A 22 21.54 16.01 19.56
C VAL A 22 20.32 16.30 18.69
N SER A 23 20.43 16.13 17.37
CA SER A 23 19.31 16.28 16.43
C SER A 23 18.20 15.26 16.68
N TRP A 24 18.53 14.02 17.08
CA TRP A 24 17.56 13.00 17.45
C TRP A 24 16.81 13.37 18.72
N ILE A 25 17.52 13.84 19.75
CA ILE A 25 16.91 14.37 20.99
C ILE A 25 15.95 15.52 20.68
N ARG A 26 16.37 16.49 19.85
CA ARG A 26 15.51 17.61 19.42
C ARG A 26 14.25 17.14 18.70
N LYS A 27 14.38 16.15 17.80
CA LYS A 27 13.24 15.56 17.08
C LYS A 27 12.28 14.85 18.04
N LEU A 28 12.81 14.11 19.01
CA LEU A 28 12.03 13.39 20.00
C LEU A 28 11.27 14.34 20.95
N MET A 29 11.92 15.41 21.42
CA MET A 29 11.27 16.47 22.21
C MET A 29 10.17 17.19 21.42
N ARG A 30 10.43 17.51 20.15
CA ARG A 30 9.43 18.13 19.26
C ARG A 30 8.20 17.23 19.12
N GLN A 31 8.43 15.94 18.84
CA GLN A 31 7.34 14.98 18.72
C GLN A 31 6.49 14.90 19.99
N ARG A 32 7.12 14.85 21.17
CA ARG A 32 6.40 14.83 22.44
C ARG A 32 5.58 16.11 22.68
N ARG A 33 6.10 17.29 22.32
CA ARG A 33 5.33 18.54 22.40
C ARG A 33 4.10 18.54 21.48
N GLU A 34 4.24 17.97 20.29
CA GLU A 34 3.17 17.96 19.27
C GLU A 34 2.12 16.87 19.52
N THR A 35 2.53 15.72 20.06
CA THR A 35 1.69 14.51 20.13
C THR A 35 1.45 13.99 21.55
N GLY A 36 2.11 14.58 22.55
CA GLY A 36 2.14 14.06 23.93
C GLY A 36 2.96 12.77 24.10
N SER A 37 3.46 12.17 23.01
CA SER A 37 4.06 10.84 23.01
C SER A 37 5.44 10.80 22.37
N ILE A 38 6.28 9.90 22.89
CA ILE A 38 7.60 9.57 22.36
C ILE A 38 7.59 8.23 21.61
N ALA A 39 6.44 7.56 21.54
CA ALA A 39 6.28 6.33 20.80
C ALA A 39 6.62 6.53 19.32
N PRO A 40 7.14 5.52 18.61
CA PRO A 40 7.37 5.62 17.18
C PRO A 40 6.10 6.10 16.46
N ARG A 41 6.25 7.06 15.55
CA ARG A 41 5.14 7.49 14.70
C ARG A 41 4.69 6.30 13.84
N PRO A 42 3.39 6.18 13.55
CA PRO A 42 2.93 5.21 12.56
C PRO A 42 3.70 5.42 11.26
N HIS A 43 3.98 4.32 10.57
CA HIS A 43 4.67 4.37 9.29
C HIS A 43 3.95 5.35 8.36
N GLY A 44 4.68 6.25 7.71
CA GLY A 44 4.10 7.34 6.91
C GLY A 44 3.25 6.87 5.71
N GLY A 45 3.23 5.56 5.46
CA GLY A 45 2.52 4.95 4.36
C GLY A 45 3.31 4.99 3.06
N GLY A 46 2.85 4.20 2.10
CA GLY A 46 3.30 4.26 0.72
C GLY A 46 2.38 5.15 -0.13
N ARG A 47 2.63 5.16 -1.44
CA ARG A 47 1.76 5.84 -2.40
C ARG A 47 0.33 5.30 -2.32
N ALA A 48 -0.66 6.20 -2.46
CA ALA A 48 -2.07 5.81 -2.49
C ALA A 48 -2.33 4.77 -3.61
N PRO A 49 -3.23 3.79 -3.38
CA PRO A 49 -3.59 2.82 -4.41
C PRO A 49 -4.12 3.49 -5.68
N ALA A 50 -3.76 2.95 -6.84
CA ALA A 50 -4.25 3.47 -8.13
C ALA A 50 -5.77 3.33 -8.32
N PHE A 51 -6.38 2.37 -7.62
CA PHE A 51 -7.82 2.15 -7.62
C PHE A 51 -8.42 2.67 -6.31
N ASP A 52 -9.12 3.80 -6.41
CA ASP A 52 -10.05 4.27 -5.38
C ASP A 52 -11.27 3.31 -5.26
N PRO A 53 -12.12 3.46 -4.24
CA PRO A 53 -13.27 2.59 -4.04
C PRO A 53 -14.25 2.53 -5.24
N GLY A 54 -14.46 3.65 -5.95
CA GLY A 54 -15.33 3.72 -7.12
C GLY A 54 -14.71 3.03 -8.34
N ALA A 55 -13.42 3.26 -8.59
CA ALA A 55 -12.65 2.57 -9.62
C ALA A 55 -12.58 1.06 -9.37
N ALA A 56 -12.44 0.64 -8.11
CA ALA A 56 -12.49 -0.76 -7.71
C ALA A 56 -13.88 -1.38 -7.95
N GLY A 57 -14.96 -0.62 -7.76
CA GLY A 57 -16.32 -1.02 -8.12
C GLY A 57 -16.47 -1.25 -9.62
N ARG A 58 -16.03 -0.29 -10.45
CA ARG A 58 -16.04 -0.43 -11.91
C ARG A 58 -15.20 -1.61 -12.39
N LEU A 59 -14.03 -1.84 -11.77
CA LEU A 59 -13.19 -3.00 -12.07
C LEU A 59 -13.93 -4.31 -11.79
N ARG A 60 -14.67 -4.40 -10.67
CA ARG A 60 -15.46 -5.60 -10.33
C ARG A 60 -16.56 -5.85 -11.35
N GLU A 61 -17.29 -4.82 -11.76
CA GLU A 61 -18.33 -4.95 -12.80
C GLU A 61 -17.73 -5.32 -14.16
N ALA A 62 -16.57 -4.77 -14.52
CA ALA A 62 -15.88 -5.12 -15.75
C ALA A 62 -15.52 -6.62 -15.80
N VAL A 63 -15.00 -7.18 -14.70
CA VAL A 63 -14.70 -8.63 -14.63
C VAL A 63 -15.97 -9.48 -14.66
N ARG A 64 -17.07 -9.01 -14.05
CA ARG A 64 -18.35 -9.73 -14.11
C ARG A 64 -18.94 -9.78 -15.51
N ALA A 65 -18.75 -8.70 -16.29
CA ALA A 65 -19.22 -8.61 -17.66
C ALA A 65 -18.40 -9.49 -18.62
N ASP A 66 -17.08 -9.53 -18.41
CA ASP A 66 -16.15 -10.35 -19.21
C ASP A 66 -14.96 -10.81 -18.35
N ASP A 67 -14.97 -12.09 -17.96
CA ASP A 67 -13.91 -12.69 -17.14
C ASP A 67 -12.65 -13.04 -17.94
N ASP A 68 -12.73 -13.08 -19.28
CA ASP A 68 -11.59 -13.31 -20.17
C ASP A 68 -10.97 -12.01 -20.70
N ALA A 69 -11.48 -10.84 -20.26
CA ALA A 69 -10.92 -9.54 -20.60
C ALA A 69 -9.45 -9.40 -20.17
N THR A 70 -8.65 -8.75 -21.02
CA THR A 70 -7.25 -8.46 -20.68
C THR A 70 -7.17 -7.44 -19.55
N LEU A 71 -6.08 -7.49 -18.76
CA LEU A 71 -5.85 -6.54 -17.66
C LEU A 71 -5.87 -5.08 -18.11
N GLU A 72 -5.36 -4.79 -19.32
CA GLU A 72 -5.41 -3.45 -19.92
C GLU A 72 -6.83 -3.02 -20.29
N GLY A 73 -7.64 -3.95 -20.81
CA GLY A 73 -9.06 -3.72 -21.07
C GLY A 73 -9.80 -3.39 -19.78
N LEU A 74 -9.58 -4.18 -18.73
CA LEU A 74 -10.16 -3.95 -17.40
C LEU A 74 -9.75 -2.59 -16.80
N ALA A 75 -8.48 -2.19 -16.94
CA ALA A 75 -8.01 -0.88 -16.50
C ALA A 75 -8.71 0.27 -17.24
N ARG A 76 -8.88 0.12 -18.56
CA ARG A 76 -9.56 1.10 -19.42
C ARG A 76 -11.03 1.27 -19.03
N VAL A 77 -11.75 0.17 -18.82
CA VAL A 77 -13.15 0.19 -18.37
C VAL A 77 -13.27 0.77 -16.95
N ALA A 78 -12.32 0.45 -16.07
CA ALA A 78 -12.27 1.04 -14.74
C ALA A 78 -11.87 2.53 -14.74
N GLY A 79 -11.41 3.08 -15.86
CA GLY A 79 -10.99 4.48 -15.99
C GLY A 79 -9.67 4.79 -15.25
N VAL A 80 -8.80 3.80 -15.09
CA VAL A 80 -7.53 3.94 -14.38
C VAL A 80 -6.37 3.70 -15.34
N SER A 81 -5.52 4.73 -15.52
CA SER A 81 -4.26 4.57 -16.24
C SER A 81 -3.20 3.97 -15.30
N CYS A 82 -2.96 2.66 -15.42
CA CYS A 82 -1.95 1.97 -14.63
C CYS A 82 -1.38 0.76 -15.39
N CYS A 83 -0.24 0.24 -14.91
CA CYS A 83 0.36 -0.96 -15.47
C CYS A 83 -0.48 -2.21 -15.16
N PRO A 84 -0.44 -3.26 -16.00
CA PRO A 84 -1.20 -4.50 -15.79
C PRO A 84 -0.99 -5.12 -14.40
N SER A 85 0.21 -5.02 -13.85
CA SER A 85 0.53 -5.54 -12.52
C SER A 85 -0.22 -4.82 -11.38
N ALA A 86 -0.53 -3.53 -11.54
CA ALA A 86 -1.38 -2.79 -10.59
C ALA A 86 -2.84 -3.25 -10.63
N VAL A 87 -3.35 -3.56 -11.83
CA VAL A 87 -4.68 -4.15 -12.02
C VAL A 87 -4.74 -5.51 -11.33
N HIS A 88 -3.77 -6.39 -11.62
CA HIS A 88 -3.71 -7.73 -11.02
C HIS A 88 -3.66 -7.67 -9.48
N ARG A 89 -2.80 -6.83 -8.90
CA ARG A 89 -2.75 -6.62 -7.43
C ARG A 89 -4.09 -6.14 -6.86
N THR A 90 -4.82 -5.32 -7.62
CA THR A 90 -6.14 -4.85 -7.22
C THR A 90 -7.17 -5.97 -7.28
N LEU A 91 -7.16 -6.82 -8.31
CA LEU A 91 -8.03 -8.00 -8.39
C LEU A 91 -7.80 -8.95 -7.22
N VAL A 92 -6.53 -9.24 -6.88
CA VAL A 92 -6.17 -10.04 -5.71
C VAL A 92 -6.69 -9.40 -4.42
N ARG A 93 -6.53 -8.08 -4.24
CA ARG A 93 -7.05 -7.35 -3.07
C ARG A 93 -8.58 -7.39 -2.99
N LEU A 94 -9.27 -7.47 -4.13
CA LEU A 94 -10.73 -7.56 -4.22
C LEU A 94 -11.25 -9.00 -4.09
N GLY A 95 -10.37 -10.00 -3.97
CA GLY A 95 -10.72 -11.42 -3.91
C GLY A 95 -11.28 -11.96 -5.23
N ILE A 96 -10.99 -11.29 -6.35
CA ILE A 96 -11.48 -11.69 -7.67
C ILE A 96 -10.47 -12.65 -8.29
N THR A 97 -10.92 -13.86 -8.58
CA THR A 97 -10.14 -14.90 -9.25
C THR A 97 -10.73 -15.18 -10.62
N ARG A 98 -9.86 -15.35 -11.62
CA ARG A 98 -10.30 -15.77 -12.96
C ARG A 98 -10.99 -17.13 -12.89
N ASN A 99 -12.15 -17.26 -13.51
CA ASN A 99 -12.82 -18.52 -13.70
C ASN A 99 -12.04 -19.35 -14.74
N LYS A 100 -11.61 -20.55 -14.35
CA LYS A 100 -10.98 -21.48 -15.29
C LYS A 100 -12.09 -22.22 -16.04
N SER A 101 -12.22 -21.96 -17.34
CA SER A 101 -13.10 -22.77 -18.19
C SER A 101 -12.70 -24.25 -18.09
N ARG A 102 -13.68 -25.13 -17.91
CA ARG A 102 -13.44 -26.57 -17.91
C ARG A 102 -13.02 -26.93 -19.34
N GLY A 103 -11.74 -27.27 -19.52
CA GLY A 103 -11.19 -27.61 -20.83
C GLY A 103 -12.06 -28.66 -21.52
N GLY A 104 -12.73 -28.27 -22.60
CA GLY A 104 -13.40 -29.19 -23.50
C GLY A 104 -12.35 -30.08 -24.18
N ARG A 105 -12.71 -31.33 -24.46
CA ARG A 105 -11.85 -32.29 -25.16
C ARG A 105 -11.47 -31.69 -26.54
N PRO A 106 -10.19 -31.58 -26.91
CA PRO A 106 -9.81 -31.08 -28.22
C PRO A 106 -10.50 -31.93 -29.30
N SER A 107 -11.26 -31.28 -30.19
CA SER A 107 -11.91 -31.95 -31.31
C SER A 107 -10.85 -32.51 -32.24
N ARG A 108 -10.90 -33.82 -32.47
CA ARG A 108 -10.00 -34.58 -33.34
C ARG A 108 -10.03 -33.99 -34.76
N THR A 109 -8.97 -33.30 -35.17
CA THR A 109 -8.70 -32.99 -36.58
C THR A 109 -8.27 -34.27 -37.27
N GLY A 110 -9.12 -34.82 -38.14
CA GLY A 110 -8.75 -35.90 -39.05
C GLY A 110 -8.17 -35.30 -40.35
N PRO A 111 -7.16 -35.92 -40.97
CA PRO A 111 -6.65 -35.48 -42.26
C PRO A 111 -7.57 -35.94 -43.40
N SER A 112 -7.79 -35.07 -44.39
CA SER A 112 -8.27 -35.41 -45.73
C SER A 112 -7.11 -35.82 -46.63
#